data_AF-A0A537QEE6-F1
#
_entry.id   AF-A0A537QEE6-F1
#
_cell.length_a   1.000
_cell.length_b   1.000
_cell.length_c   1.000
_cell.angle_alpha   90.00
_cell.angle_beta   90.00
_cell.angle_gamma   90.00
#
_symmetry.space_group_name_H-M   'P 1'
#
loop_
_entity.id
_entity.type
_entity.pdbx_description
1 polymer ?
#
loop_
_entity_poly.entity_id
_entity_poly.type
_entity_poly.pdbx_seq_one_letter_code
_entity_poly.pdbx_strand_id
1 'polypeptide(L)' 'MATARLTLRVDLGEERAIGPGKIRLLEAIRKTGSITQAGIALGMSYRRAWLLVDDMNSCFHEPVVAAQAGGRHGGGAA' A
#
# COMPACT_ATOMS: atom_id res chain seq x y z
N MET A 1 -18.14 -7.82 -26.29
CA MET A 1 -18.05 -9.05 -25.48
C MET A 1 -17.70 -8.65 -24.06
N ALA A 2 -18.36 -9.22 -23.04
CA ALA A 2 -18.02 -8.93 -21.65
C ALA A 2 -16.76 -9.72 -21.25
N THR A 3 -15.73 -9.03 -20.78
CA THR A 3 -14.50 -9.66 -20.27
C THR A 3 -14.72 -10.11 -18.83
N ALA A 4 -14.44 -11.38 -18.53
CA ALA A 4 -14.52 -11.89 -17.16
C ALA A 4 -13.44 -11.23 -16.28
N ARG A 5 -13.83 -10.79 -15.07
CA ARG A 5 -12.93 -10.21 -14.07
C ARG A 5 -13.05 -10.97 -12.76
N LEU A 6 -11.93 -11.52 -12.31
CA LEU A 6 -11.79 -12.09 -10.97
C LEU A 6 -11.11 -11.07 -10.05
N THR A 7 -11.64 -10.90 -8.84
CA THR A 7 -11.02 -10.13 -7.77
C THR A 7 -10.97 -10.96 -6.50
N LEU A 8 -9.79 -11.01 -5.87
CA LEU A 8 -9.60 -11.68 -4.59
C LEU A 8 -9.51 -10.66 -3.45
N ARG A 9 -10.15 -10.97 -2.34
CA ARG A 9 -10.00 -10.30 -1.05
C ARG A 9 -9.83 -11.36 0.02
N VAL A 10 -8.90 -11.14 0.93
CA VAL A 10 -8.62 -11.99 2.08
C VAL A 10 -8.92 -11.19 3.34
N ASP A 11 -9.88 -11.65 4.15
CA ASP A 11 -10.17 -11.05 5.44
C ASP A 11 -9.26 -11.65 6.53
N LEU A 12 -8.69 -10.80 7.37
CA LEU A 12 -7.69 -11.11 8.40
C LEU A 12 -8.26 -10.76 9.77
N GLY A 13 -9.23 -11.56 10.23
CA GLY A 13 -10.04 -11.26 11.42
C GLY A 13 -11.23 -10.36 11.10
N GLU A 14 -11.76 -9.67 12.11
CA GLU A 14 -13.03 -8.95 11.98
C GLU A 14 -12.92 -7.58 11.27
N GLU A 15 -11.81 -6.87 11.45
CA GLU A 15 -11.70 -5.47 10.99
C GLU A 15 -10.70 -5.25 9.86
N ARG A 16 -9.92 -6.27 9.50
CA ARG A 16 -8.79 -6.13 8.57
C ARG A 16 -8.97 -7.02 7.37
N ALA A 17 -8.56 -6.52 6.20
CA ALA A 17 -8.62 -7.28 4.96
C ALA A 17 -7.60 -6.80 3.95
N ILE A 18 -7.12 -7.69 3.10
CA ILE A 18 -6.25 -7.38 1.98
C ILE A 18 -6.99 -7.68 0.70
N GLY A 19 -7.14 -6.64 -0.13
CA GLY A 19 -7.80 -6.75 -1.41
C GLY A 19 -7.11 -5.89 -2.47
N PRO A 20 -7.72 -5.76 -3.66
CA PRO A 20 -7.06 -5.18 -4.82
C PRO A 20 -6.56 -3.75 -4.61
N GLY A 21 -7.23 -2.95 -3.76
CA GLY A 21 -6.80 -1.58 -3.46
C GLY A 21 -5.48 -1.52 -2.68
N LYS A 22 -5.35 -2.34 -1.64
CA LYS A 22 -4.13 -2.44 -0.82
C LYS A 22 -2.96 -3.02 -1.62
N ILE A 23 -3.23 -4.05 -2.42
CA ILE A 23 -2.22 -4.64 -3.32
C ILE A 23 -1.73 -3.61 -4.33
N ARG A 24 -2.62 -2.85 -4.98
CA ARG A 24 -2.22 -1.77 -5.91
C ARG A 24 -1.33 -0.73 -5.25
N LEU A 25 -1.58 -0.39 -3.98
CA LEU A 25 -0.72 0.52 -3.24
C LEU A 25 0.67 -0.07 -3.01
N LEU A 26 0.77 -1.34 -2.57
CA LEU A 26 2.05 -2.01 -2.40
C LEU A 26 2.83 -2.13 -3.72
N GLU A 27 2.16 -2.45 -4.82
CA GLU A 27 2.77 -2.51 -6.15
C GLU A 27 3.28 -1.13 -6.60
N ALA A 28 2.52 -0.07 -6.33
CA ALA A 28 2.93 1.29 -6.61
C ALA A 28 4.14 1.70 -5.76
N ILE A 29 4.15 1.37 -4.46
CA ILE A 29 5.29 1.61 -3.56
C ILE A 29 6.52 0.88 -4.07
N ARG A 30 6.41 -0.41 -4.42
CA ARG A 30 7.52 -1.19 -4.99
C ARG A 30 8.06 -0.56 -6.27
N LYS A 31 7.19 0.01 -7.11
CA LYS A 31 7.58 0.65 -8.37
C LYS A 31 8.26 2.01 -8.16
N THR A 32 7.76 2.81 -7.21
CA THR A 32 8.23 4.19 -6.99
C THR A 32 9.32 4.30 -5.93
N GLY A 33 9.46 3.29 -5.08
CA GLY A 33 10.24 3.36 -3.85
C GLY A 33 9.72 4.40 -2.87
N SER A 34 8.47 4.87 -2.95
CA SER A 34 7.98 5.96 -2.09
C SER A 34 6.47 5.92 -1.89
N ILE A 35 6.03 6.00 -0.63
CA ILE A 35 4.60 6.10 -0.24
C ILE A 35 3.97 7.37 -0.85
N THR A 36 4.69 8.48 -0.86
CA THR A 36 4.22 9.75 -1.42
C THR A 36 3.96 9.63 -2.92
N GLN A 37 4.95 9.12 -3.68
CA GLN A 37 4.80 8.96 -5.13
C GLN A 37 3.76 7.88 -5.48
N ALA A 38 3.64 6.82 -4.67
CA ALA A 38 2.59 5.82 -4.84
C ALA A 38 1.19 6.42 -4.64
N GLY A 39 1.02 7.26 -3.62
CA GLY A 39 -0.23 7.98 -3.38
C GLY A 39 -0.61 8.88 -4.56
N ILE A 40 0.34 9.66 -5.07
CA ILE A 40 0.15 10.52 -6.25
C ILE A 40 -0.23 9.69 -7.48
N ALA A 41 0.51 8.61 -7.75
CA ALA A 41 0.26 7.73 -8.90
C ALA A 41 -1.12 7.06 -8.86
N LEU A 42 -1.69 6.87 -7.67
CA LEU A 42 -3.01 6.28 -7.47
C LEU A 42 -4.12 7.32 -7.23
N GLY A 43 -3.82 8.62 -7.39
CA GLY A 43 -4.81 9.69 -7.20
C GLY A 43 -5.34 9.80 -5.78
N MET A 44 -4.53 9.46 -4.77
CA MET A 44 -4.89 9.58 -3.36
C MET A 44 -3.95 10.52 -2.59
N SER A 45 -4.46 11.09 -1.50
CA SER A 45 -3.63 11.92 -0.62
C SER A 45 -2.56 11.07 0.07
N TYR A 46 -1.43 11.72 0.39
CA TYR A 46 -0.38 11.09 1.21
C TYR A 46 -0.94 10.49 2.50
N ARG A 47 -1.81 11.22 3.22
CA ARG A 47 -2.47 10.72 4.44
C ARG A 47 -3.22 9.41 4.21
N ARG A 48 -3.97 9.30 3.10
CA ARG A 48 -4.69 8.08 2.77
C ARG A 48 -3.74 6.92 2.45
N ALA A 49 -2.68 7.17 1.69
CA ALA A 49 -1.66 6.16 1.40
C ALA A 49 -0.98 5.68 2.70
N TRP A 50 -0.63 6.60 3.59
CA TRP A 50 -0.02 6.30 4.88
C TRP A 50 -0.93 5.46 5.78
N LEU A 51 -2.21 5.83 5.94
CA LEU A 51 -3.16 5.05 6.75
C LEU A 51 -3.36 3.63 6.22
N LEU A 52 -3.34 3.44 4.91
CA LEU A 52 -3.41 2.09 4.32
C LEU A 52 -2.14 1.28 4.59
N VAL A 53 -0.96 1.91 4.54
CA VAL A 53 0.30 1.27 4.89
C VAL A 53 0.34 0.89 6.37
N ASP A 54 -0.07 1.81 7.25
CA ASP A 54 -0.12 1.61 8.71
C ASP A 54 -1.05 0.43 9.09
N ASP A 55 -2.24 0.41 8.50
CA ASP A 55 -3.20 -0.68 8.66
C ASP A 55 -2.61 -2.02 8.18
N MET A 56 -1.93 -2.04 7.02
CA MET A 56 -1.28 -3.26 6.52
C MET A 56 -0.10 -3.72 7.39
N ASN A 57 0.74 -2.81 7.88
CA ASN A 57 1.85 -3.14 8.78
C ASN A 57 1.35 -3.73 10.10
N SER A 58 0.15 -3.36 10.53
CA SER A 58 -0.51 -3.92 11.72
C SER A 58 -1.20 -5.27 11.47
N CYS A 59 -1.33 -5.72 10.20
CA CYS A 59 -1.97 -6.98 9.85
C CYS A 59 -1.04 -8.21 9.96
N PHE A 60 0.27 -8.01 10.01
CA PHE A 60 1.27 -9.06 9.90
C PHE A 60 2.26 -9.02 11.06
N HIS A 61 2.97 -10.13 11.29
CA HIS A 61 4.01 -10.21 12.32
C HIS A 61 5.19 -9.25 12.06
N GLU A 62 5.44 -8.94 10.79
CA GLU A 62 6.47 -8.01 10.35
C GLU A 62 5.85 -6.96 9.44
N PRO A 63 6.37 -5.72 9.46
CA PRO A 63 5.87 -4.65 8.59
C PRO A 63 6.05 -5.03 7.12
N VAL A 64 4.98 -4.90 6.33
CA VAL A 64 5.01 -5.16 4.89
C VAL A 64 5.63 -4.02 4.09
N VAL A 65 5.74 -2.84 4.70
CA VAL A 65 6.47 -1.69 4.15
C VAL A 65 7.35 -1.13 5.26
N ALA A 66 8.67 -1.17 5.05
CA ALA A 66 9.61 -0.51 5.93
C ALA A 66 9.81 0.93 5.45
N ALA A 67 9.37 1.91 6.24
CA ALA A 67 9.65 3.30 5.96
C ALA A 67 11.13 3.59 6.27
N GLN A 68 11.93 3.94 5.26
CA GLN A 68 13.22 4.57 5.49
C GLN A 68 12.97 6.07 5.65
N ALA A 69 13.28 6.61 6.83
CA ALA A 69 13.27 8.06 7.03
C ALA A 69 14.22 8.69 5.99
N GLY A 70 13.67 9.54 5.12
CA GLY A 70 14.45 10.21 4.12
C GLY A 70 15.51 11.10 4.74
N GLY A 71 16.78 10.77 4.50
CA GLY A 71 17.82 11.78 4.49
C GLY A 71 17.49 12.89 3.47
N ARG A 72 18.31 13.94 3.42
CA ARG A 72 18.12 15.22 2.71
C ARG A 72 17.65 15.20 1.24
N HIS A 73 17.51 14.03 0.62
CA HIS A 73 17.15 13.79 -0.78
C HIS A 73 15.87 12.91 -0.96
N GLY A 74 15.09 12.66 0.10
CA GLY A 74 13.77 12.01 0.00
C GLY A 74 13.78 10.54 0.45
N GLY A 75 12.83 10.21 1.32
CA GLY A 75 12.72 8.90 1.97
C GLY A 75 12.10 7.86 1.07
N GLY A 76 12.86 6.79 0.89
CA GLY A 76 12.39 5.60 0.23
C GLY A 76 11.49 4.76 1.13
N ALA A 77 10.57 4.01 0.55
CA ALA A 77 9.89 2.89 1.18
C ALA A 77 10.30 1.64 0.40
N ALA A 78 10.80 0.63 1.11
CA ALA A 78 11.18 -0.67 0.56
C ALA A 78 10.35 -1.77 1.23
#